data_AF-A0A1A9ULU6-F1
#
_entry.id   AF-A0A1A9ULU6-F1
#
_cell.length_a   1.000
_cell.length_b   1.000
_cell.length_c   1.000
_cell.angle_alpha   90.00
_cell.angle_beta   90.00
_cell.angle_gamma   90.00
#
_symmetry.space_group_name_H-M   'P 1'
#
loop_
_entity.id
_entity.type
_entity.pdbx_description
1 polymer ?
#
loop_
_entity_poly.entity_id
_entity_poly.type
_entity_poly.pdbx_seq_one_letter_code
_entity_poly.pdbx_strand_id
1 'polypeptide(L)'
;MKSRKLPKGFVLCGLNCLTFVYFPLVLPILICSANDFDYRLQRVRNVLKEVPLIDGHNDLPWNIRKFLKNQLKDFHFGGDLRQIQPWSSSAWSHTDLRRLKEGMVSAQNRNILLPCSTKKEISPNASPLLKPFICISANANIYTFSVTLFSRSSFILYTFAGIEKTHKSGRIASLIGVEGGHAIGTSLSVLRMFYQLGARYLTLTHTCNTPCYVYR
;
A
#
# COMPACT_ATOMS: atom_id res chain seq x y z
N MET A 1 -48.30 -50.84 45.61
CA MET A 1 -48.00 -51.70 44.44
C MET A 1 -48.97 -51.32 43.30
N LYS A 2 -48.45 -51.10 42.09
CA LYS A 2 -49.10 -50.59 40.85
C LYS A 2 -49.32 -49.07 40.74
N SER A 3 -48.55 -48.45 39.83
CA SER A 3 -48.99 -47.32 39.00
C SER A 3 -48.24 -47.36 37.65
N ARG A 4 -48.89 -46.84 36.61
CA ARG A 4 -48.85 -47.24 35.20
C ARG A 4 -47.66 -46.67 34.40
N LYS A 5 -47.15 -47.45 33.42
CA LYS A 5 -46.21 -46.97 32.38
C LYS A 5 -46.98 -46.18 31.30
N LEU A 6 -46.48 -45.00 30.91
CA LEU A 6 -46.89 -44.28 29.70
C LEU A 6 -46.10 -44.80 28.47
N PRO A 7 -46.68 -44.77 27.26
CA PRO A 7 -46.07 -45.35 26.06
C PRO A 7 -44.93 -44.47 25.53
N LYS A 8 -43.83 -45.12 25.14
CA LYS A 8 -42.75 -44.55 24.34
C LYS A 8 -43.23 -44.47 22.89
N GLY A 9 -43.44 -43.28 22.35
CA GLY A 9 -43.72 -43.09 20.94
C GLY A 9 -44.12 -41.65 20.66
N PHE A 10 -43.60 -41.10 19.57
CA PHE A 10 -43.75 -39.71 19.10
C PHE A 10 -42.89 -38.68 19.83
N VAL A 11 -41.68 -38.44 19.34
CA VAL A 11 -41.16 -37.14 18.84
C VAL A 11 -39.72 -37.40 18.39
N LEU A 12 -39.52 -37.96 17.20
CA LEU A 12 -38.18 -38.01 16.57
C LEU A 12 -38.29 -38.33 15.07
N CYS A 13 -39.07 -37.55 14.33
CA CYS A 13 -39.12 -37.68 12.86
C CYS A 13 -39.19 -36.35 12.09
N GLY A 14 -39.29 -35.20 12.77
CA GLY A 14 -39.46 -33.89 12.12
C GLY A 14 -38.16 -33.11 11.85
N LEU A 15 -37.07 -33.38 12.57
CA LEU A 15 -35.84 -32.56 12.51
C LEU A 15 -34.76 -33.08 11.56
N ASN A 16 -34.87 -34.32 11.07
CA ASN A 16 -33.87 -34.92 10.16
C ASN A 16 -34.20 -34.76 8.66
N CYS A 17 -35.42 -34.37 8.28
CA CYS A 17 -35.74 -34.19 6.85
C CYS A 17 -35.26 -32.83 6.29
N LEU A 18 -35.21 -31.79 7.12
CA LEU A 18 -34.76 -30.46 6.68
C LEU A 18 -33.24 -30.40 6.42
N THR A 19 -32.44 -31.17 7.16
CA THR A 19 -31.00 -31.27 6.94
C THR A 19 -30.67 -32.06 5.67
N PHE A 20 -31.37 -33.16 5.38
CA PHE A 20 -31.12 -33.99 4.20
C PHE A 20 -31.53 -33.37 2.87
N VAL A 21 -32.47 -32.41 2.86
CA VAL A 21 -32.91 -31.74 1.62
C VAL A 21 -32.09 -30.47 1.34
N TYR A 22 -31.67 -29.73 2.37
CA TYR A 22 -30.84 -28.53 2.19
C TYR A 22 -29.36 -28.85 1.89
N PHE A 23 -28.81 -29.92 2.46
CA PHE A 23 -27.40 -30.29 2.26
C PHE A 23 -27.03 -30.57 0.78
N PRO A 24 -27.79 -31.38 0.01
CA PRO A 24 -27.49 -31.64 -1.40
C PRO A 24 -27.80 -30.47 -2.35
N LEU A 25 -28.50 -29.43 -1.91
CA LEU A 25 -28.78 -28.23 -2.73
C LEU A 25 -27.76 -27.11 -2.50
N VAL A 26 -27.28 -26.96 -1.25
CA VAL A 26 -26.31 -25.92 -0.88
C VAL A 26 -24.87 -26.34 -1.21
N LEU A 27 -24.56 -27.63 -1.10
CA LEU A 27 -23.21 -28.17 -1.35
C LEU A 27 -22.75 -28.02 -2.82
N PRO A 28 -23.56 -28.32 -3.86
CA PRO A 28 -23.15 -28.13 -5.25
C PRO A 28 -22.95 -26.65 -5.62
N ILE A 29 -23.76 -25.75 -5.07
CA ILE A 29 -23.67 -24.29 -5.31
C ILE A 29 -22.37 -23.74 -4.70
N LEU A 30 -22.04 -24.14 -3.46
CA LEU A 30 -20.77 -23.78 -2.81
C LEU A 30 -19.56 -24.36 -3.55
N ILE A 31 -19.61 -25.61 -4.01
CA ILE A 31 -18.54 -26.25 -4.78
C ILE A 31 -18.33 -25.56 -6.14
N CYS A 32 -19.41 -25.18 -6.82
CA CYS A 32 -19.35 -24.47 -8.10
C CYS A 32 -18.74 -23.07 -7.94
N SER A 33 -19.15 -22.33 -6.90
CA SER A 33 -18.64 -20.99 -6.57
C SER A 33 -17.16 -21.01 -6.15
N ALA A 34 -16.74 -21.99 -5.33
CA ALA A 34 -15.36 -22.16 -4.91
C ALA A 34 -14.44 -22.53 -6.09
N ASN A 35 -14.87 -23.46 -6.96
CA ASN A 35 -14.15 -23.81 -8.18
C ASN A 35 -13.95 -22.60 -9.11
N ASP A 36 -14.96 -21.73 -9.20
CA ASP A 36 -14.91 -20.52 -10.01
C ASP A 36 -13.99 -19.44 -9.39
N PHE A 37 -13.95 -19.30 -8.06
CA PHE A 37 -12.98 -18.45 -7.38
C PHE A 37 -11.53 -18.92 -7.58
N ASP A 38 -11.23 -20.19 -7.29
CA ASP A 38 -9.87 -20.73 -7.40
C ASP A 38 -9.39 -20.72 -8.86
N TYR A 39 -10.28 -21.01 -9.80
CA TYR A 39 -10.00 -20.89 -11.23
C TYR A 39 -9.63 -19.45 -11.62
N ARG A 40 -10.42 -18.46 -11.20
CA ARG A 40 -10.12 -17.03 -11.45
C ARG A 40 -8.82 -16.60 -10.80
N LEU A 41 -8.58 -17.00 -9.55
CA LEU A 41 -7.37 -16.65 -8.82
C LEU A 41 -6.13 -17.23 -9.50
N GLN A 42 -6.21 -18.48 -9.97
CA GLN A 42 -5.12 -19.10 -10.72
C GLN A 42 -4.89 -18.41 -12.06
N ARG A 43 -5.96 -18.00 -12.76
CA ARG A 43 -5.86 -17.22 -14.00
C ARG A 43 -5.16 -15.88 -13.76
N VAL A 44 -5.54 -15.15 -12.70
CA VAL A 44 -4.90 -13.89 -12.31
C VAL A 44 -3.42 -14.12 -12.00
N ARG A 45 -3.08 -15.15 -11.21
CA ARG A 45 -1.69 -15.48 -10.90
C ARG A 45 -0.86 -15.78 -12.15
N ASN A 46 -1.43 -16.48 -13.14
CA ASN A 46 -0.75 -16.74 -14.40
C ASN A 46 -0.48 -15.44 -15.16
N VAL A 47 -1.47 -14.55 -15.26
CA VAL A 47 -1.28 -13.22 -15.86
C VAL A 47 -0.20 -12.43 -15.13
N LEU A 48 -0.22 -12.41 -13.80
CA LEU A 48 0.75 -11.65 -12.99
C LEU A 48 2.18 -12.22 -13.01
N LYS A 49 2.38 -13.46 -13.45
CA LYS A 49 3.73 -13.98 -13.74
C LYS A 49 4.32 -13.33 -14.99
N GLU A 50 3.50 -13.08 -16.00
CA GLU A 50 3.94 -12.55 -17.29
C GLU A 50 3.90 -11.02 -17.34
N VAL A 51 2.85 -10.43 -16.75
CA VAL A 51 2.56 -8.99 -16.78
C VAL A 51 2.83 -8.38 -15.40
N PRO A 52 3.74 -7.40 -15.29
CA PRO A 52 4.06 -6.80 -14.00
C PRO A 52 2.89 -5.96 -13.48
N LEU A 53 2.45 -6.23 -12.24
CA LEU A 53 1.53 -5.34 -11.54
C LEU A 53 2.29 -4.14 -10.98
N ILE A 54 1.93 -2.95 -11.44
CA ILE A 54 2.55 -1.68 -11.05
C ILE A 54 1.56 -0.88 -10.23
N ASP A 55 1.85 -0.71 -8.94
CA ASP A 55 1.14 0.21 -8.07
C ASP A 55 1.69 1.63 -8.28
N GLY A 56 0.82 2.54 -8.69
CA GLY A 56 1.17 3.91 -9.04
C GLY A 56 1.33 4.85 -7.85
N HIS A 57 0.96 4.46 -6.63
CA HIS A 57 0.93 5.36 -5.48
C HIS A 57 0.83 4.61 -4.14
N ASN A 58 1.90 4.64 -3.34
CA ASN A 58 1.94 3.94 -2.05
C ASN A 58 2.57 4.79 -0.93
N ASP A 59 1.80 5.00 0.15
CA ASP A 59 2.14 5.86 1.29
C ASP A 59 2.87 5.15 2.44
N LEU A 60 3.46 3.96 2.22
CA LEU A 60 4.28 3.32 3.23
C LEU A 60 5.36 4.26 3.84
N PRO A 61 6.08 5.10 3.06
CA PRO A 61 7.03 6.06 3.65
C PRO A 61 6.39 7.02 4.64
N TRP A 62 5.16 7.46 4.37
CA TRP A 62 4.40 8.33 5.27
C TRP A 62 4.04 7.63 6.58
N ASN A 63 3.62 6.36 6.51
CA ASN A 63 3.33 5.56 7.69
C ASN A 63 4.58 5.37 8.57
N ILE A 64 5.74 5.09 7.95
CA ILE A 64 7.00 4.96 8.69
C ILE A 64 7.41 6.29 9.33
N ARG A 65 7.21 7.41 8.63
CA ARG A 65 7.39 8.74 9.23
C ARG A 65 6.48 8.95 10.43
N LYS A 66 5.20 8.55 10.34
CA LYS A 66 4.22 8.76 11.40
C LYS A 66 4.50 7.93 12.64
N PHE A 67 4.73 6.63 12.46
CA PHE A 67 4.92 5.67 13.56
C PHE A 67 6.34 5.67 14.11
N LEU A 68 7.35 5.71 13.25
CA LEU A 68 8.75 5.54 13.66
C LEU A 68 9.57 6.83 13.60
N LYS A 69 8.96 7.97 13.25
CA LYS A 69 9.66 9.27 13.12
C LYS A 69 10.91 9.18 12.25
N ASN A 70 10.81 8.42 11.15
CA ASN A 70 11.91 8.16 10.22
C ASN A 70 13.10 7.35 10.79
N GLN A 71 12.92 6.60 11.88
CA GLN A 71 13.95 5.69 12.41
C GLN A 71 13.89 4.31 11.75
N LEU A 72 14.60 4.13 10.63
CA LEU A 72 14.61 2.86 9.88
C LEU A 72 15.17 1.66 10.65
N LYS A 73 16.04 1.90 11.65
CA LYS A 73 16.58 0.85 12.52
C LYS A 73 15.47 0.08 13.26
N ASP A 74 14.34 0.74 13.50
CA ASP A 74 13.19 0.20 14.22
C ASP A 74 12.13 -0.37 13.26
N PHE A 75 12.39 -0.34 11.94
CA PHE A 75 11.49 -0.88 10.92
C PHE A 75 11.94 -2.27 10.45
N HIS A 76 11.14 -3.29 10.78
CA HIS A 76 11.41 -4.68 10.40
C HIS A 76 10.82 -4.99 9.02
N PHE A 77 11.60 -4.77 7.95
CA PHE A 77 11.16 -4.98 6.57
C PHE A 77 10.67 -6.39 6.22
N GLY A 78 11.22 -7.42 6.88
CA GLY A 78 10.79 -8.81 6.71
C GLY A 78 9.65 -9.23 7.64
N GLY A 79 9.24 -8.35 8.56
CA GLY A 79 8.17 -8.62 9.51
C GLY A 79 6.79 -8.58 8.85
N ASP A 80 5.86 -9.35 9.41
CA ASP A 80 4.46 -9.26 9.04
C ASP A 80 3.81 -8.12 9.83
N LEU A 81 3.60 -6.96 9.18
CA LEU A 81 3.05 -5.78 9.84
C LEU A 81 1.61 -6.00 10.35
N ARG A 82 0.91 -7.05 9.91
CA ARG A 82 -0.40 -7.45 10.46
C ARG A 82 -0.30 -7.92 11.91
N GLN A 83 0.90 -8.22 12.40
CA GLN A 83 1.13 -8.75 13.76
C GLN A 83 1.86 -7.76 14.68
N ILE A 84 2.30 -6.61 14.16
CA ILE A 84 3.18 -5.68 14.88
C ILE A 84 2.40 -4.41 15.19
N GLN A 85 2.30 -4.00 16.46
CA GLN A 85 1.73 -2.70 16.82
C GLN A 85 2.73 -1.56 16.53
N PRO A 86 2.27 -0.34 16.16
CA PRO A 86 0.88 0.07 15.94
C PRO A 86 0.34 -0.28 14.53
N TRP A 87 1.13 -1.00 13.71
CA TRP A 87 0.81 -1.27 12.31
C TRP A 87 -0.43 -2.15 12.15
N SER A 88 -0.57 -3.17 12.98
CA SER A 88 -1.66 -4.15 12.90
C SER A 88 -3.03 -3.57 13.22
N SER A 89 -3.09 -2.52 14.04
CA SER A 89 -4.34 -1.82 14.39
C SER A 89 -4.59 -0.56 13.55
N SER A 90 -3.65 -0.16 12.69
CA SER A 90 -3.78 1.05 11.91
C SER A 90 -4.59 0.82 10.64
N ALA A 91 -5.67 1.59 10.48
CA ALA A 91 -6.45 1.68 9.25
C ALA A 91 -5.66 2.23 8.03
N TRP A 92 -4.42 2.67 8.22
CA TRP A 92 -3.57 3.22 7.16
C TRP A 92 -2.45 2.24 6.76
N SER A 93 -2.31 1.10 7.46
CA SER A 93 -1.21 0.14 7.28
C SER A 93 -1.60 -1.01 6.34
N HIS A 94 -1.57 -0.73 5.04
CA HIS A 94 -1.94 -1.71 4.01
C HIS A 94 -0.76 -2.45 3.37
N THR A 95 0.47 -1.99 3.62
CA THR A 95 1.64 -2.41 2.83
C THR A 95 2.75 -2.96 3.72
N ASP A 96 3.20 -4.16 3.41
CA ASP A 96 4.47 -4.73 3.86
C ASP A 96 5.02 -5.69 2.80
N LEU A 97 6.29 -6.07 2.92
CA LEU A 97 6.96 -6.88 1.90
C LEU A 97 6.29 -8.25 1.69
N ARG A 98 5.69 -8.82 2.74
CA ARG A 98 5.02 -10.11 2.66
C ARG A 98 3.72 -9.99 1.87
N ARG A 99 2.86 -9.01 2.20
CA ARG A 99 1.63 -8.73 1.43
C ARG A 99 1.91 -8.39 -0.03
N LEU A 100 2.99 -7.65 -0.30
CA LEU A 100 3.38 -7.32 -1.68
C LEU A 100 3.78 -8.56 -2.49
N LYS A 101 4.52 -9.49 -1.87
CA LYS A 101 4.87 -10.77 -2.50
C LYS A 101 3.64 -11.67 -2.69
N GLU A 102 2.80 -11.78 -1.66
CA GLU A 102 1.54 -12.55 -1.71
C GLU A 102 0.59 -12.01 -2.80
N GLY A 103 0.54 -10.69 -2.98
CA GLY A 103 -0.23 -10.00 -4.02
C GLY A 103 0.46 -9.90 -5.39
N MET A 104 1.67 -10.45 -5.55
CA MET A 104 2.44 -10.43 -6.80
C MET A 104 2.66 -9.02 -7.38
N VAL A 105 2.89 -8.04 -6.51
CA VAL A 105 3.23 -6.67 -6.93
C VAL A 105 4.67 -6.63 -7.43
N SER A 106 4.84 -6.21 -8.69
CA SER A 106 6.14 -6.17 -9.36
C SER A 106 6.84 -4.83 -9.17
N ALA A 107 6.08 -3.75 -9.08
CA ALA A 107 6.63 -2.42 -8.87
C ALA A 107 5.70 -1.54 -8.04
N GLN A 108 6.30 -0.61 -7.28
CA GLN A 108 5.56 0.43 -6.59
C GLN A 108 6.23 1.79 -6.75
N ASN A 109 5.41 2.78 -7.06
CA ASN A 109 5.70 4.18 -6.79
C ASN A 109 5.49 4.44 -5.31
N ARG A 110 6.55 4.83 -4.62
CA ARG A 110 6.48 5.18 -3.20
C ARG A 110 6.59 6.68 -3.03
N ASN A 111 5.60 7.23 -2.35
CA ASN A 111 5.35 8.65 -2.34
C ASN A 111 6.18 9.35 -1.27
N ILE A 112 6.81 10.45 -1.69
CA ILE A 112 7.33 11.47 -0.80
C ILE A 112 6.22 12.50 -0.65
N LEU A 113 5.35 12.26 0.33
CA LEU A 113 4.30 13.19 0.73
C LEU A 113 4.83 14.23 1.72
N LEU A 114 4.54 15.49 1.42
CA LEU A 114 4.73 16.61 2.33
C LEU A 114 3.37 17.19 2.71
N PRO A 115 3.03 17.25 4.01
CA PRO A 115 1.77 17.83 4.44
C PRO A 115 1.61 19.25 3.96
N CYS A 116 0.41 19.61 3.51
CA CYS A 116 0.09 20.99 3.16
C CYS A 116 0.31 21.98 4.32
N SER A 117 0.32 21.52 5.57
CA SER A 117 0.60 22.34 6.75
C SER A 117 2.04 22.90 6.77
N THR A 118 3.00 22.27 6.08
CA THR A 118 4.35 22.84 5.96
C THR A 118 4.34 24.15 5.16
N LYS A 119 3.31 24.42 4.34
CA LYS A 119 3.09 25.75 3.75
C LYS A 119 2.79 26.82 4.80
N LYS A 120 2.15 26.47 5.91
CA LYS A 120 1.83 27.40 7.00
C LYS A 120 3.05 27.69 7.88
N GLU A 121 3.98 26.74 7.99
CA GLU A 121 5.26 26.92 8.71
C GLU A 121 6.31 27.67 7.89
N ILE A 122 6.18 27.67 6.55
CA ILE A 122 6.89 28.66 5.72
C ILE A 122 6.21 30.00 6.01
N SER A 123 6.79 30.75 6.95
CA SER A 123 6.32 32.08 7.36
C SER A 123 5.84 32.87 6.14
N PRO A 124 4.64 33.48 6.17
CA PRO A 124 4.18 34.34 5.09
C PRO A 124 5.17 35.47 4.77
N ASN A 125 6.07 35.78 5.72
CA ASN A 125 7.11 36.80 5.63
C ASN A 125 8.49 36.24 5.21
N ALA A 126 8.63 34.93 4.96
CA ALA A 126 9.87 34.38 4.43
C ALA A 126 10.12 34.96 3.04
N SER A 127 11.31 35.53 2.83
CA SER A 127 11.65 36.14 1.56
C SER A 127 11.47 35.12 0.42
N PRO A 128 11.08 35.55 -0.80
CA PRO A 128 10.96 34.67 -1.96
C PRO A 128 12.24 33.83 -2.21
N LEU A 129 13.40 34.35 -1.81
CA LEU A 129 14.71 33.71 -1.93
C LEU A 129 14.92 32.56 -0.93
N LEU A 130 14.30 32.61 0.25
CA LEU A 130 14.44 31.61 1.32
C LEU A 130 13.48 30.41 1.15
N LYS A 131 12.35 30.61 0.45
CA LYS A 131 11.32 29.56 0.27
C LYS A 131 11.87 28.28 -0.37
N PRO A 132 12.69 28.32 -1.45
CA PRO A 132 13.28 27.12 -2.02
C PRO A 132 14.20 26.39 -1.04
N PHE A 133 15.00 27.10 -0.24
CA PHE A 133 15.92 26.49 0.72
C PHE A 133 15.18 25.78 1.87
N ILE A 134 14.10 26.38 2.39
CA ILE A 134 13.26 25.76 3.42
C ILE A 134 12.54 24.52 2.87
N CYS A 135 12.05 24.59 1.63
CA CYS A 135 11.52 23.41 0.94
C CYS A 135 12.61 22.34 0.82
N ILE A 136 13.78 22.67 0.27
CA ILE A 136 14.90 21.72 0.10
C ILE A 136 15.29 21.08 1.43
N SER A 137 15.44 21.84 2.52
CA SER A 137 15.88 21.30 3.82
C SER A 137 14.83 20.39 4.45
N ALA A 138 13.55 20.76 4.40
CA ALA A 138 12.44 19.91 4.85
C ALA A 138 12.35 18.62 4.02
N ASN A 139 12.66 18.72 2.73
CA ASN A 139 12.56 17.62 1.78
C ASN A 139 13.78 16.69 1.83
N ALA A 140 14.98 17.20 2.07
CA ALA A 140 16.23 16.44 2.03
C ALA A 140 16.23 15.29 3.04
N ASN A 141 15.72 15.53 4.25
CA ASN A 141 15.62 14.49 5.28
C ASN A 141 14.62 13.39 4.89
N ILE A 142 13.45 13.77 4.35
CA ILE A 142 12.42 12.81 3.93
C ILE A 142 12.89 12.05 2.69
N TYR A 143 13.52 12.74 1.74
CA TYR A 143 14.04 12.17 0.51
C TYR A 143 15.17 11.17 0.78
N THR A 144 16.19 11.58 1.56
CA THR A 144 17.31 10.72 1.94
C THR A 144 16.82 9.50 2.72
N PHE A 145 15.87 9.71 3.64
CA PHE A 145 15.21 8.62 4.35
C PHE A 145 14.50 7.65 3.40
N SER A 146 13.69 8.18 2.47
CA SER A 146 12.95 7.39 1.49
C SER A 146 13.91 6.59 0.58
N VAL A 147 14.95 7.21 0.03
CA VAL A 147 15.99 6.51 -0.74
C VAL A 147 16.64 5.39 0.09
N THR A 148 16.98 5.65 1.34
CA THR A 148 17.60 4.65 2.23
C THR A 148 16.65 3.48 2.52
N LEU A 149 15.37 3.78 2.78
CA LEU A 149 14.30 2.79 2.95
C LEU A 149 14.18 1.89 1.72
N PHE A 150 14.25 2.49 0.52
CA PHE A 150 14.08 1.80 -0.74
C PHE A 150 15.27 0.88 -1.05
N SER A 151 16.50 1.35 -0.88
CA SER A 151 17.72 0.54 -1.10
C SER A 151 17.81 -0.70 -0.20
N ARG A 152 17.24 -0.66 1.02
CA ARG A 152 17.27 -1.80 1.95
C ARG A 152 16.21 -2.86 1.67
N SER A 153 15.15 -2.52 0.95
CA SER A 153 13.97 -3.40 0.78
C SER A 153 13.70 -3.83 -0.66
N SER A 154 14.28 -3.14 -1.64
CA SER A 154 14.03 -3.32 -3.07
C SER A 154 15.13 -2.66 -3.90
N PHE A 155 15.06 -2.80 -5.23
CA PHE A 155 15.92 -2.05 -6.14
C PHE A 155 15.23 -0.73 -6.50
N ILE A 156 15.92 0.38 -6.28
CA ILE A 156 15.48 1.68 -6.82
C ILE A 156 15.72 1.66 -8.32
N LEU A 157 14.66 1.86 -9.11
CA LEU A 157 14.72 1.81 -10.56
C LEU A 157 14.14 3.09 -11.17
N TYR A 158 14.71 3.45 -12.30
CA TYR A 158 14.49 4.74 -12.95
C TYR A 158 13.91 4.63 -14.36
N THR A 159 13.81 3.40 -14.88
CA THR A 159 13.44 3.11 -16.26
C THR A 159 12.48 1.93 -16.31
N PHE A 160 11.65 1.90 -17.36
CA PHE A 160 10.75 0.79 -17.62
C PHE A 160 11.50 -0.55 -17.77
N ALA A 161 12.61 -0.55 -18.52
CA ALA A 161 13.48 -1.72 -18.67
C ALA A 161 14.00 -2.24 -17.30
N GLY A 162 14.22 -1.34 -16.35
CA GLY A 162 14.55 -1.71 -14.97
C GLY A 162 13.43 -2.51 -14.31
N ILE A 163 12.19 -2.03 -14.41
CA ILE A 163 11.00 -2.71 -13.88
C ILE A 163 10.87 -4.12 -14.48
N GLU A 164 10.96 -4.25 -15.80
CA GLU A 164 10.86 -5.56 -16.47
C GLU A 164 11.93 -6.53 -16.01
N LYS A 165 13.19 -6.08 -15.91
CA LYS A 165 14.30 -6.90 -15.41
C LYS A 165 14.08 -7.35 -13.97
N THR A 166 13.62 -6.45 -13.11
CA THR A 166 13.35 -6.76 -11.71
C THR A 166 12.18 -7.73 -11.55
N HIS A 167 11.10 -7.54 -12.32
CA HIS A 167 9.95 -8.45 -12.41
C HIS A 167 10.39 -9.87 -12.79
N LYS A 168 11.18 -10.00 -13.88
CA LYS A 168 11.73 -11.29 -14.33
C LYS A 168 12.60 -11.97 -13.28
N SER A 169 13.22 -11.21 -12.37
CA SER A 169 14.05 -11.74 -11.29
C SER A 169 13.28 -12.08 -10.01
N GLY A 170 11.94 -11.95 -10.00
CA GLY A 170 11.10 -12.20 -8.83
C GLY A 170 11.29 -11.18 -7.69
N ARG A 171 11.83 -10.01 -8.02
CA ARG A 171 12.06 -8.91 -7.07
C ARG A 171 11.02 -7.81 -7.30
N ILE A 172 10.85 -6.94 -6.30
CA ILE A 172 9.96 -5.80 -6.37
C ILE A 172 10.77 -4.55 -6.73
N ALA A 173 10.33 -3.83 -7.74
CA ALA A 173 10.90 -2.55 -8.15
C ALA A 173 10.32 -1.41 -7.29
N SER A 174 11.17 -0.47 -6.90
CA SER A 174 10.72 0.75 -6.21
C SER A 174 11.05 1.96 -7.06
N LEU A 175 10.04 2.80 -7.29
CA LEU A 175 10.15 4.09 -7.95
C LEU A 175 9.86 5.20 -6.95
N ILE A 176 10.37 6.40 -7.22
CA ILE A 176 10.21 7.55 -6.34
C ILE A 176 9.22 8.53 -6.94
N GLY A 177 8.23 8.88 -6.14
CA GLY A 177 7.24 9.89 -6.43
C GLY A 177 7.34 11.10 -5.53
N VAL A 178 7.09 12.29 -6.08
CA VAL A 178 6.92 13.51 -5.27
C VAL A 178 5.46 13.89 -5.27
N GLU A 179 4.85 13.91 -4.09
CA GLU A 179 3.42 14.19 -3.95
C GLU A 179 3.18 15.62 -3.46
N GLY A 180 2.74 16.45 -4.41
CA GLY A 180 2.40 17.84 -4.21
C GLY A 180 3.48 18.79 -4.76
N GLY A 181 3.09 19.64 -5.71
CA GLY A 181 3.97 20.62 -6.34
C GLY A 181 4.49 21.70 -5.39
N HIS A 182 3.97 21.79 -4.17
CA HIS A 182 4.58 22.63 -3.14
C HIS A 182 5.93 22.12 -2.67
N ALA A 183 6.23 20.83 -2.87
CA ALA A 183 7.54 20.27 -2.61
C ALA A 183 8.66 21.03 -3.35
N ILE A 184 8.39 21.53 -4.56
CA ILE A 184 9.42 22.22 -5.35
C ILE A 184 9.56 23.70 -5.00
N GLY A 185 8.69 24.27 -4.16
CA GLY A 185 8.76 25.68 -3.75
C GLY A 185 8.82 26.66 -4.92
N THR A 186 8.11 26.38 -6.03
CA THR A 186 8.17 27.14 -7.30
C THR A 186 9.55 27.23 -7.96
N SER A 187 10.48 26.33 -7.62
CA SER A 187 11.84 26.30 -8.17
C SER A 187 12.05 25.12 -9.12
N LEU A 188 12.32 25.42 -10.39
CA LEU A 188 12.71 24.41 -11.39
C LEU A 188 14.06 23.74 -11.07
N SER A 189 14.93 24.40 -10.31
CA SER A 189 16.17 23.79 -9.83
C SER A 189 15.90 22.69 -8.81
N VAL A 190 14.91 22.87 -7.93
CA VAL A 190 14.46 21.83 -6.99
C VAL A 190 13.81 20.66 -7.74
N LEU A 191 13.03 20.95 -8.78
CA LEU A 191 12.48 19.90 -9.66
C LEU A 191 13.59 19.07 -10.31
N ARG A 192 14.62 19.71 -10.89
CA ARG A 192 15.79 19.03 -11.48
C ARG A 192 16.55 18.20 -10.44
N MET A 193 16.72 18.72 -9.23
CA MET A 193 17.35 18.00 -8.13
C MET A 193 16.55 16.74 -7.76
N PHE A 194 15.22 16.81 -7.63
CA PHE A 194 14.40 15.62 -7.39
C PHE A 194 14.54 14.58 -8.51
N TYR A 195 14.57 15.02 -9.76
CA TYR A 195 14.78 14.12 -10.90
C TYR A 195 16.15 13.42 -10.82
N GLN A 196 17.21 14.17 -10.52
CA GLN A 196 18.58 13.64 -10.33
C GLN A 196 18.65 12.65 -9.17
N LEU A 197 17.94 12.93 -8.08
CA LEU A 197 17.86 12.05 -6.93
C LEU A 197 16.97 10.82 -7.17
N GLY A 198 16.26 10.73 -8.29
CA GLY A 198 15.50 9.54 -8.68
C GLY A 198 13.99 9.68 -8.82
N ALA A 199 13.40 10.85 -8.56
CA ALA A 199 11.96 11.06 -8.74
C ALA A 199 11.55 10.88 -10.21
N ARG A 200 10.45 10.16 -10.47
CA ARG A 200 9.94 9.89 -11.82
C ARG A 200 8.51 10.37 -12.07
N TYR A 201 7.82 10.85 -11.06
CA TYR A 201 6.60 11.63 -11.23
C TYR A 201 6.48 12.72 -10.15
N LEU A 202 5.70 13.75 -10.48
CA LEU A 202 5.32 14.83 -9.57
C LEU A 202 3.80 15.01 -9.63
N THR A 203 3.12 14.85 -8.50
CA THR A 203 1.72 15.28 -8.38
C THR A 203 1.70 16.81 -8.30
N LEU A 204 1.05 17.49 -9.25
CA LEU A 204 1.06 18.97 -9.34
C LEU A 204 0.49 19.65 -8.09
N THR A 205 -0.55 19.07 -7.51
CA THR A 205 -1.16 19.52 -6.26
C THR A 205 -1.48 18.33 -5.38
N HIS A 206 -1.29 18.47 -4.07
CA HIS A 206 -1.97 17.61 -3.09
C HIS A 206 -3.32 18.27 -2.75
N THR A 207 -3.83 18.10 -1.53
CA THR A 207 -5.03 18.78 -1.00
C THR A 207 -4.89 20.30 -0.78
N CYS A 208 -3.97 20.97 -1.47
CA CYS A 208 -3.73 22.40 -1.34
C CYS A 208 -3.14 23.04 -2.60
N ASN A 209 -3.62 24.25 -2.91
CA ASN A 209 -3.17 25.05 -4.06
C ASN A 209 -1.69 25.39 -4.02
N THR A 210 -1.01 25.28 -5.15
CA THR A 210 0.31 25.87 -5.36
C THR A 210 0.17 27.23 -6.07
N PRO A 211 1.19 28.11 -6.07
CA PRO A 211 1.12 29.36 -6.83
C PRO A 211 0.85 29.17 -8.32
N CYS A 212 1.21 28.02 -8.89
CA CYS A 212 1.05 27.72 -10.31
C CYS A 212 -0.17 26.85 -10.64
N TYR A 213 -0.79 26.19 -9.65
CA TYR A 213 -1.87 25.23 -9.86
C TYR A 213 -2.87 25.24 -8.70
N VAL A 214 -4.15 25.33 -9.04
CA VAL A 214 -5.26 25.33 -8.09
C VAL A 214 -5.84 23.91 -8.01
N TYR A 215 -5.92 23.37 -6.79
CA TYR A 215 -6.67 22.17 -6.48
C TYR A 215 -8.16 22.53 -6.54
N ARG A 216 -8.90 21.91 -7.47
CA ARG A 216 -10.36 22.04 -7.56
C ARG A 216 -11.04 20.84 -6.93
#